data_AF-A0A1B9MTY8-F1
#
_entry.id   AF-A0A1B9MTY8-F1
#
_cell.length_a   1.000
_cell.length_b   1.000
_cell.length_c   1.000
_cell.angle_alpha   90.00
_cell.angle_beta   90.00
_cell.angle_gamma   90.00
#
_symmetry.space_group_name_H-M   'P 1'
#
loop_
_entity.id
_entity.type
_entity.pdbx_description
1 polymer ?
#
loop_
_entity_poly.entity_id
_entity_poly.type
_entity_poly.pdbx_seq_one_letter_code
_entity_poly.pdbx_strand_id
1 'polypeptide(L)'
;MKHLFYIGIIFSFFSTCCYSQQFNIEKKYRGNSFLNKVDMQKLEKDCSREDYINSDYSIQVEMDKRCPLHKFGNYFNNLIDSVDKSKVIYQKNGLTLKLSKEGVNFMKGGDDYSGAKLTLSLIQNNEIKDQITLANTFTNITNFLFVGYRYYYIAPSGDIYTLSLMEADNGIVPQIWKHYKIDEKKLKFNLLQIYGRRIQISYPDHFSVVPNPYDIIDYNSSEFLECLNNETDEECNTEHIYFYYLDLLKQKTTLLVKKKNAPKNSLPLIKKKIDKLCLSKNSLLDLDDDIYSYYPPIEIFLCEIKELKQEIKQAEIKLAK
;
A
#
# COMPACT_ATOMS: atom_id res chain seq x y z
N MET A 1 -25.29 58.61 13.72
CA MET A 1 -23.88 58.35 14.02
C MET A 1 -23.84 57.15 14.97
N LYS A 2 -23.65 55.93 14.44
CA LYS A 2 -22.38 55.30 14.03
C LYS A 2 -21.58 54.78 15.25
N HIS A 3 -21.57 53.44 15.34
CA HIS A 3 -20.55 52.55 15.88
C HIS A 3 -20.12 52.75 17.34
N LEU A 4 -20.46 51.77 18.20
CA LEU A 4 -19.59 51.26 19.30
C LEU A 4 -20.28 50.06 20.00
N PHE A 5 -20.67 49.07 19.22
CA PHE A 5 -20.95 47.72 19.72
C PHE A 5 -20.28 46.79 18.73
N TYR A 6 -19.04 46.37 18.99
CA TYR A 6 -18.35 45.19 18.41
C TYR A 6 -16.86 45.25 18.79
N ILE A 7 -16.55 45.30 20.09
CA ILE A 7 -15.22 44.99 20.60
C ILE A 7 -15.46 44.10 21.82
N GLY A 8 -15.46 42.78 21.61
CA GLY A 8 -15.78 41.83 22.67
C GLY A 8 -15.99 40.38 22.23
N ILE A 9 -16.01 40.08 20.92
CA ILE A 9 -16.07 38.71 20.40
C ILE A 9 -15.17 38.58 19.16
N ILE A 10 -13.88 38.89 19.27
CA ILE A 10 -12.84 38.47 18.31
C ILE A 10 -11.58 38.01 19.06
N PHE A 11 -11.75 37.31 20.17
CA PHE A 11 -10.64 36.61 20.86
C PHE A 11 -10.95 35.14 21.17
N SER A 12 -12.03 34.60 20.59
CA SER A 12 -12.41 33.18 20.74
C SER A 12 -12.43 32.41 19.41
N PHE A 13 -11.91 33.00 18.33
CA PHE A 13 -11.71 32.32 17.03
C PHE A 13 -10.26 31.87 16.79
N PHE A 14 -9.36 32.07 17.76
CA PHE A 14 -8.10 31.33 17.85
C PHE A 14 -8.29 30.03 18.65
N SER A 15 -9.43 29.38 18.46
CA SER A 15 -9.63 27.97 18.76
C SER A 15 -8.70 27.20 17.84
N THR A 16 -7.45 27.03 18.29
CA THR A 16 -6.50 26.00 17.90
C THR A 16 -6.96 25.18 16.70
N CYS A 17 -6.80 25.74 15.49
CA CYS A 17 -6.39 24.89 14.39
C CYS A 17 -5.09 24.28 14.91
N CYS A 18 -5.17 23.04 15.41
CA CYS A 18 -4.01 22.21 15.63
C CYS A 18 -3.32 22.10 14.27
N TYR A 19 -2.50 23.09 13.95
CA TYR A 19 -1.48 22.98 12.94
C TYR A 19 -0.66 21.80 13.42
N SER A 20 -0.87 20.64 12.80
CA SER A 20 0.06 19.52 12.95
C SER A 20 1.45 20.12 12.78
N GLN A 21 2.31 19.90 13.77
CA GLN A 21 3.63 20.47 13.77
C GLN A 21 4.31 20.11 12.44
N GLN A 22 4.69 21.12 11.66
CA GLN A 22 5.31 20.85 10.37
C GLN A 22 6.71 20.28 10.61
N PHE A 23 7.01 19.16 9.97
CA PHE A 23 8.34 18.59 9.92
C PHE A 23 9.17 19.41 8.94
N ASN A 24 10.02 20.29 9.48
CA ASN A 24 10.91 21.14 8.69
C ASN A 24 12.16 20.37 8.23
N ILE A 25 11.96 19.48 7.25
CA ILE A 25 13.01 18.69 6.60
C ILE A 25 13.48 19.44 5.34
N GLU A 26 14.80 19.49 5.10
CA GLU A 26 15.36 20.10 3.88
C GLU A 26 14.83 19.40 2.62
N LYS A 27 14.54 20.17 1.56
CA LYS A 27 13.93 19.67 0.32
C LYS A 27 14.65 18.46 -0.29
N LYS A 28 15.99 18.43 -0.22
CA LYS A 28 16.82 17.34 -0.76
C LYS A 28 16.59 15.98 -0.08
N TYR A 29 16.08 15.97 1.15
CA TYR A 29 15.76 14.74 1.90
C TYR A 29 14.26 14.40 1.91
N ARG A 30 13.43 15.21 1.25
CA ARG A 30 11.97 14.98 1.20
C ARG A 30 11.57 14.02 0.11
N GLY A 31 12.40 13.86 -0.90
CA GLY A 31 12.04 13.06 -2.06
C GLY A 31 11.02 13.70 -3.01
N ASN A 32 10.26 12.90 -3.76
CA ASN A 32 9.44 13.37 -4.87
C ASN A 32 7.93 13.40 -4.58
N SER A 33 7.34 14.59 -4.59
CA SER A 33 5.93 14.82 -4.25
C SER A 33 4.91 14.14 -5.15
N PHE A 34 5.29 13.63 -6.34
CA PHE A 34 4.44 12.78 -7.18
C PHE A 34 3.84 11.62 -6.38
N LEU A 35 4.59 11.09 -5.41
CA LEU A 35 4.19 9.93 -4.62
C LEU A 35 3.09 10.21 -3.58
N ASN A 36 2.73 11.47 -3.33
CA ASN A 36 1.62 11.80 -2.44
C ASN A 36 0.28 11.23 -2.95
N LYS A 37 0.10 11.20 -4.27
CA LYS A 37 -1.15 10.75 -4.88
C LYS A 37 -0.86 9.90 -6.10
N VAL A 38 -0.80 8.59 -5.89
CA VAL A 38 -0.60 7.60 -6.94
C VAL A 38 -1.89 6.81 -7.13
N ASP A 39 -2.36 6.76 -8.37
CA ASP A 39 -3.35 5.77 -8.81
C ASP A 39 -2.57 4.59 -9.38
N MET A 40 -2.53 3.47 -8.64
CA MET A 40 -1.71 2.31 -9.00
C MET A 40 -2.16 1.65 -10.31
N GLN A 41 -3.47 1.60 -10.58
CA GLN A 41 -4.00 1.00 -11.81
C GLN A 41 -3.62 1.83 -13.03
N LYS A 42 -3.77 3.15 -12.91
CA LYS A 42 -3.36 4.07 -13.97
C LYS A 42 -1.85 4.01 -14.18
N LEU A 43 -1.08 4.02 -13.10
CA LEU A 43 0.39 3.98 -13.16
C LEU A 43 0.91 2.72 -13.84
N GLU A 44 0.32 1.57 -13.51
CA GLU A 44 0.65 0.30 -14.16
C GLU A 44 0.37 0.35 -15.67
N LYS A 45 -0.83 0.81 -16.06
CA LYS A 45 -1.21 0.95 -17.46
C LYS A 45 -0.30 1.91 -18.22
N ASP A 46 0.04 3.04 -17.61
CA ASP A 46 0.90 4.08 -18.20
C ASP A 46 2.35 3.61 -18.33
N CYS A 47 2.80 2.66 -17.50
CA CYS A 47 4.17 2.12 -17.49
C CYS A 47 4.34 0.75 -18.16
N SER A 48 3.24 0.11 -18.55
CA SER A 48 3.27 -1.12 -19.36
C SER A 48 3.80 -0.85 -20.77
N ARG A 49 4.69 -1.74 -21.23
CA ARG A 49 5.28 -1.73 -22.57
C ARG A 49 4.80 -2.91 -23.43
N GLU A 50 3.49 -3.14 -23.44
CA GLU A 50 2.85 -4.17 -24.29
C GLU A 50 3.23 -4.00 -25.77
N ASP A 51 3.73 -5.06 -26.40
CA ASP A 51 4.21 -5.10 -27.79
C ASP A 51 5.32 -4.10 -28.17
N TYR A 52 6.05 -3.56 -27.20
CA TYR A 52 7.06 -2.52 -27.44
C TYR A 52 8.12 -2.92 -28.49
N ILE A 53 8.70 -4.12 -28.37
CA ILE A 53 9.74 -4.63 -29.29
C ILE A 53 9.22 -4.75 -30.73
N ASN A 54 7.93 -5.04 -30.90
CA ASN A 54 7.29 -5.24 -32.19
C ASN A 54 6.66 -3.96 -32.77
N SER A 55 6.71 -2.85 -32.02
CA SER A 55 6.11 -1.58 -32.40
C SER A 55 7.11 -0.66 -33.09
N ASP A 56 6.61 0.21 -33.98
CA ASP A 56 7.42 1.25 -34.62
C ASP A 56 8.04 2.21 -33.60
N TYR A 57 9.19 2.79 -33.93
CA TYR A 57 9.90 3.74 -33.06
C TYR A 57 9.03 4.91 -32.57
N SER A 58 8.14 5.44 -33.41
CA SER A 58 7.21 6.51 -32.99
C SER A 58 6.25 6.05 -31.90
N ILE A 59 5.80 4.80 -31.94
CA ILE A 59 4.94 4.19 -30.93
C ILE A 59 5.73 3.98 -29.65
N GLN A 60 6.95 3.44 -29.74
CA GLN A 60 7.86 3.27 -28.59
C GLN A 60 8.09 4.59 -27.84
N VAL A 61 8.36 5.68 -28.56
CA VAL A 61 8.55 7.01 -27.98
C VAL A 61 7.30 7.51 -27.27
N GLU A 62 6.10 7.29 -27.83
CA GLU A 62 4.86 7.65 -27.16
C GLU A 62 4.59 6.76 -25.94
N MET A 63 4.94 5.46 -26.01
CA MET A 63 4.84 4.54 -24.87
C MET A 63 5.69 5.03 -23.70
N ASP A 64 6.94 5.40 -23.95
CA ASP A 64 7.86 5.92 -22.94
C ASP A 64 7.40 7.25 -22.33
N LYS A 65 6.78 8.13 -23.13
CA LYS A 65 6.27 9.41 -22.62
C LYS A 65 5.13 9.24 -21.61
N ARG A 66 4.37 8.14 -21.69
CA ARG A 66 3.22 7.90 -20.80
C ARG A 66 3.67 7.57 -19.38
N CYS A 67 4.76 6.81 -19.22
CA CYS A 67 5.20 6.37 -17.90
C CYS A 67 5.86 7.52 -17.12
N PRO A 68 5.23 8.01 -16.04
CA PRO A 68 5.80 9.12 -15.26
C PRO A 68 7.08 8.72 -14.50
N LEU A 69 7.35 7.41 -14.33
CA LEU A 69 8.47 6.88 -13.57
C LEU A 69 9.81 6.97 -14.31
N HIS A 70 9.85 7.09 -15.64
CA HIS A 70 11.12 7.29 -16.36
C HIS A 70 11.86 8.58 -15.93
N LYS A 71 11.13 9.56 -15.41
CA LYS A 71 11.72 10.80 -14.85
C LYS A 71 12.49 10.57 -13.55
N PHE A 72 12.41 9.36 -12.97
CA PHE A 72 13.05 8.99 -11.72
C PHE A 72 14.37 8.23 -11.91
N GLY A 73 14.85 8.00 -13.14
CA GLY A 73 16.03 7.16 -13.39
C GLY A 73 17.28 7.51 -12.56
N ASN A 74 17.56 8.80 -12.35
CA ASN A 74 18.70 9.24 -11.52
C ASN A 74 18.32 9.56 -10.06
N TYR A 75 17.04 9.44 -9.70
CA TYR A 75 16.54 9.88 -8.41
C TYR A 75 17.14 9.08 -7.25
N PHE A 76 17.27 7.76 -7.42
CA PHE A 76 17.82 6.91 -6.39
C PHE A 76 19.32 7.15 -6.16
N ASN A 77 20.12 7.20 -7.23
CA ASN A 77 21.57 7.44 -7.15
C ASN A 77 21.87 8.77 -6.46
N ASN A 78 21.23 9.86 -6.91
CA ASN A 78 21.41 11.19 -6.32
C ASN A 78 21.08 11.23 -4.82
N LEU A 79 20.05 10.50 -4.40
CA LEU A 79 19.62 10.44 -3.01
C LEU A 79 20.61 9.63 -2.16
N ILE A 80 21.00 8.45 -2.63
CA ILE A 80 21.93 7.54 -1.96
C ILE A 80 23.32 8.16 -1.82
N ASP A 81 23.74 8.96 -2.79
CA ASP A 81 25.01 9.69 -2.73
C ASP A 81 24.94 10.88 -1.78
N SER A 82 23.75 11.44 -1.54
CA SER A 82 23.54 12.56 -0.61
C SER A 82 23.62 12.15 0.88
N VAL A 83 23.61 10.85 1.18
CA VAL A 83 23.70 10.29 2.53
C VAL A 83 24.87 9.29 2.56
N ASP A 84 26.01 9.71 3.10
CA ASP A 84 27.22 8.86 3.14
C ASP A 84 27.03 7.61 4.03
N LYS A 85 26.62 7.81 5.30
CA LYS A 85 26.28 6.72 6.24
C LYS A 85 25.00 6.98 7.02
N SER A 86 24.88 8.16 7.60
CA SER A 86 23.65 8.59 8.26
C SER A 86 23.53 10.10 8.27
N LYS A 87 22.30 10.60 8.42
CA LYS A 87 22.00 12.03 8.47
C LYS A 87 20.78 12.29 9.34
N VAL A 88 20.92 13.15 10.33
CA VAL A 88 19.77 13.74 11.02
C VAL A 88 19.11 14.76 10.09
N ILE A 89 17.83 14.56 9.81
CA ILE A 89 17.06 15.39 8.87
C ILE A 89 15.97 16.23 9.54
N TYR A 90 15.69 15.95 10.81
CA TYR A 90 14.79 16.73 11.66
C TYR A 90 15.11 16.47 13.13
N GLN A 91 15.08 17.51 13.95
CA GLN A 91 15.26 17.41 15.39
C GLN A 91 14.45 18.51 16.08
N LYS A 92 13.55 18.13 16.99
CA LYS A 92 12.77 19.08 17.80
C LYS A 92 12.23 18.40 19.05
N ASN A 93 12.30 19.05 20.21
CA ASN A 93 11.73 18.57 21.48
C ASN A 93 12.17 17.14 21.85
N GLY A 94 13.42 16.77 21.57
CA GLY A 94 13.96 15.43 21.83
C GLY A 94 13.58 14.35 20.81
N LEU A 95 12.65 14.65 19.90
CA LEU A 95 12.31 13.81 18.76
C LEU A 95 13.28 14.09 17.61
N THR A 96 13.83 13.03 17.04
CA THR A 96 14.82 13.07 15.95
C THR A 96 14.39 12.13 14.83
N LEU A 97 14.46 12.61 13.58
CA LEU A 97 14.39 11.75 12.40
C LEU A 97 15.78 11.62 11.79
N LYS A 98 16.23 10.38 11.63
CA LYS A 98 17.56 10.07 11.11
C LYS A 98 17.46 9.12 9.91
N LEU A 99 18.05 9.52 8.80
CA LEU A 99 18.32 8.64 7.67
C LEU A 99 19.57 7.82 7.94
N SER A 100 19.55 6.54 7.60
CA SER A 100 20.72 5.66 7.66
C SER A 100 20.82 4.86 6.37
N LYS A 101 22.00 4.86 5.75
CA LYS A 101 22.30 4.11 4.53
C LYS A 101 23.07 2.84 4.90
N GLU A 102 22.68 1.74 4.30
CA GLU A 102 23.37 0.46 4.44
C GLU A 102 23.38 -0.29 3.10
N GLY A 103 24.45 -1.03 2.85
CA GLY A 103 24.53 -1.97 1.73
C GLY A 103 23.68 -3.20 2.02
N VAL A 104 23.04 -3.74 1.00
CA VAL A 104 22.19 -4.93 1.12
C VAL A 104 22.72 -5.98 0.18
N ASN A 105 22.95 -7.19 0.70
CA ASN A 105 23.23 -8.38 -0.10
C ASN A 105 22.40 -9.54 0.44
N PHE A 106 21.70 -10.27 -0.43
CA PHE A 106 20.91 -11.44 -0.04
C PHE A 106 20.82 -12.46 -1.17
N MET A 107 20.54 -13.71 -0.82
CA MET A 107 20.24 -14.79 -1.76
C MET A 107 18.74 -15.12 -1.72
N LYS A 108 18.09 -15.25 -2.88
CA LYS A 108 16.69 -15.69 -2.98
C LYS A 108 16.51 -16.54 -4.24
N GLY A 109 16.00 -17.77 -4.07
CA GLY A 109 15.74 -18.67 -5.20
C GLY A 109 16.98 -19.11 -5.99
N GLY A 110 18.16 -19.09 -5.37
CA GLY A 110 19.43 -19.40 -6.04
C GLY A 110 20.09 -18.20 -6.74
N ASP A 111 19.44 -17.04 -6.75
CA ASP A 111 20.00 -15.80 -7.28
C ASP A 111 20.58 -14.91 -6.17
N ASP A 112 21.69 -14.25 -6.49
CA ASP A 112 22.33 -13.26 -5.65
C ASP A 112 21.79 -11.86 -5.97
N TYR A 113 21.53 -11.09 -4.92
CA TYR A 113 21.07 -9.72 -5.02
C TYR A 113 22.01 -8.79 -4.27
N SER A 114 22.30 -7.63 -4.87
CA SER A 114 23.08 -6.58 -4.24
C SER A 114 22.44 -5.21 -4.43
N GLY A 115 22.70 -4.31 -3.48
CA GLY A 115 22.29 -2.92 -3.60
C GLY A 115 22.43 -2.15 -2.30
N ALA A 116 21.51 -1.24 -2.05
CA ALA A 116 21.56 -0.36 -0.89
C ALA A 116 20.15 0.02 -0.44
N LYS A 117 19.98 0.25 0.86
CA LYS A 117 18.74 0.76 1.45
C LYS A 117 18.98 2.00 2.30
N LEU A 118 17.95 2.84 2.34
CA LEU A 118 17.86 4.04 3.14
C LEU A 118 16.71 3.88 4.13
N THR A 119 17.07 3.77 5.39
CA THR A 119 16.13 3.58 6.51
C THR A 119 15.88 4.91 7.20
N LEU A 120 14.63 5.21 7.53
CA LEU A 120 14.25 6.34 8.37
C LEU A 120 13.95 5.85 9.77
N SER A 121 14.74 6.30 10.74
CA SER A 121 14.53 6.00 12.15
C SER A 121 13.85 7.18 12.85
N LEU A 122 12.83 6.86 13.64
CA LEU A 122 12.23 7.74 14.64
C LEU A 122 12.94 7.52 15.97
N ILE A 123 13.61 8.56 16.47
CA ILE A 123 14.47 8.48 17.65
C ILE A 123 13.94 9.44 18.71
N GLN A 124 13.82 8.98 19.95
CA GLN A 124 13.50 9.81 21.10
C GLN A 124 14.53 9.55 22.19
N ASN A 125 15.17 10.60 22.70
CA ASN A 125 16.17 10.51 23.77
C ASN A 125 17.29 9.51 23.44
N ASN A 126 17.80 9.55 22.20
CA ASN A 126 18.84 8.68 21.65
C ASN A 126 18.49 7.19 21.48
N GLU A 127 17.24 6.80 21.73
CA GLU A 127 16.76 5.45 21.44
C GLU A 127 15.91 5.42 20.17
N ILE A 128 16.17 4.44 19.29
CA ILE A 128 15.31 4.17 18.13
C ILE A 128 13.99 3.62 18.66
N LYS A 129 12.90 4.30 18.35
CA LYS A 129 11.53 3.90 18.75
C LYS A 129 10.81 3.15 17.63
N ASP A 130 11.08 3.54 16.40
CA ASP A 130 10.53 2.88 15.22
C ASP A 130 11.40 3.17 13.99
N GLN A 131 11.25 2.36 12.93
CA GLN A 131 11.97 2.53 11.68
C GLN A 131 11.18 1.99 10.49
N ILE A 132 11.35 2.61 9.32
CA ILE A 132 10.81 2.15 8.04
C ILE A 132 11.86 2.25 6.93
N THR A 133 11.77 1.38 5.93
CA THR A 133 12.62 1.46 4.73
C THR A 133 12.02 2.45 3.74
N LEU A 134 12.65 3.61 3.57
CA LEU A 134 12.19 4.66 2.65
C LEU A 134 12.54 4.37 1.21
N ALA A 135 13.79 3.98 0.97
CA ALA A 135 14.29 3.74 -0.38
C ALA A 135 15.18 2.51 -0.38
N ASN A 136 15.17 1.75 -1.46
CA ASN A 136 16.15 0.73 -1.72
C ASN A 136 16.34 0.52 -3.22
N THR A 137 17.49 -0.03 -3.57
CA THR A 137 17.78 -0.60 -4.88
C THR A 137 18.30 -2.00 -4.66
N PHE A 138 17.96 -2.90 -5.56
CA PHE A 138 18.53 -4.23 -5.61
C PHE A 138 18.59 -4.69 -7.06
N THR A 139 19.72 -5.26 -7.43
CA THR A 139 19.96 -5.83 -8.75
C THR A 139 20.23 -7.31 -8.56
N ASN A 140 19.56 -8.14 -9.36
CA ASN A 140 19.96 -9.54 -9.51
C ASN A 140 21.33 -9.57 -10.18
N ILE A 141 22.38 -9.96 -9.46
CA ILE A 141 23.74 -10.00 -10.00
C ILE A 141 24.06 -11.35 -10.66
N THR A 142 23.15 -12.32 -10.57
CA THR A 142 23.27 -13.63 -11.23
C THR A 142 22.86 -13.53 -12.70
N ASN A 143 21.72 -12.89 -12.99
CA ASN A 143 21.15 -12.83 -14.35
C ASN A 143 20.93 -11.40 -14.89
N PHE A 144 21.00 -10.36 -14.04
CA PHE A 144 20.81 -8.95 -14.41
C PHE A 144 19.48 -8.64 -15.12
N LEU A 145 18.45 -9.49 -14.96
CA LEU A 145 17.19 -9.38 -15.71
C LEU A 145 16.30 -8.24 -15.23
N PHE A 146 16.48 -7.77 -14.01
CA PHE A 146 15.70 -6.65 -13.47
C PHE A 146 16.45 -5.94 -12.35
N VAL A 147 16.05 -4.68 -12.12
CA VAL A 147 16.42 -3.87 -10.97
C VAL A 147 15.15 -3.46 -10.27
N GLY A 148 15.07 -3.66 -8.96
CA GLY A 148 13.95 -3.12 -8.21
C GLY A 148 14.35 -1.89 -7.41
N TYR A 149 13.40 -0.98 -7.32
CA TYR A 149 13.55 0.31 -6.67
C TYR A 149 12.42 0.56 -5.68
N ARG A 150 12.73 1.28 -4.61
CA ARG A 150 11.73 1.97 -3.79
C ARG A 150 12.02 3.46 -3.76
N TYR A 151 11.02 4.25 -4.15
CA TYR A 151 11.03 5.71 -4.05
C TYR A 151 10.20 6.16 -2.86
N TYR A 152 10.44 7.39 -2.37
CA TYR A 152 9.64 7.95 -1.29
C TYR A 152 9.39 9.46 -1.41
N TYR A 153 8.43 9.92 -0.60
CA TYR A 153 8.18 11.32 -0.31
C TYR A 153 7.86 11.53 1.17
N ILE A 154 8.48 12.52 1.82
CA ILE A 154 8.16 12.99 3.18
C ILE A 154 7.52 14.39 3.10
N ALA A 155 6.21 14.43 3.30
CA ALA A 155 5.45 15.67 3.32
C ALA A 155 5.75 16.51 4.57
N PRO A 156 5.61 17.85 4.51
CA PRO A 156 5.75 18.72 5.70
C PRO A 156 4.79 18.36 6.84
N SER A 157 3.65 17.75 6.52
CA SER A 157 2.66 17.26 7.48
C SER A 157 3.09 16.01 8.25
N GLY A 158 4.22 15.39 7.91
CA GLY A 158 4.64 14.10 8.48
C GLY A 158 3.98 12.88 7.85
N ASP A 159 3.27 13.06 6.73
CA ASP A 159 2.87 11.95 5.86
C ASP A 159 4.09 11.48 5.06
N ILE A 160 4.24 10.17 4.95
CA ILE A 160 5.34 9.52 4.23
C ILE A 160 4.73 8.56 3.23
N TYR A 161 5.18 8.65 1.99
CA TYR A 161 4.71 7.80 0.90
C TYR A 161 5.88 7.02 0.34
N THR A 162 5.71 5.73 0.09
CA THR A 162 6.71 4.91 -0.60
C THR A 162 6.08 4.22 -1.81
N LEU A 163 6.87 3.98 -2.85
CA LEU A 163 6.48 3.24 -4.04
C LEU A 163 7.59 2.27 -4.41
N SER A 164 7.31 0.98 -4.33
CA SER A 164 8.16 -0.09 -4.84
C SER A 164 7.81 -0.39 -6.31
N LEU A 165 8.82 -0.67 -7.12
CA LEU A 165 8.68 -1.04 -8.54
C LEU A 165 9.82 -1.95 -8.98
N MET A 166 9.61 -2.66 -10.09
CA MET A 166 10.66 -3.37 -10.81
C MET A 166 10.83 -2.76 -12.19
N GLU A 167 12.06 -2.69 -12.66
CA GLU A 167 12.41 -2.26 -14.01
C GLU A 167 13.12 -3.43 -14.71
N ALA A 168 12.60 -3.80 -15.89
CA ALA A 168 13.14 -4.82 -16.76
C ALA A 168 12.96 -4.38 -18.23
N ASP A 169 13.42 -5.21 -19.17
CA ASP A 169 13.32 -4.90 -20.61
C ASP A 169 11.88 -4.64 -21.08
N ASN A 170 10.91 -5.31 -20.46
CA ASN A 170 9.48 -5.14 -20.72
C ASN A 170 8.84 -3.93 -20.01
N GLY A 171 9.65 -3.03 -19.45
CA GLY A 171 9.21 -1.75 -18.87
C GLY A 171 9.31 -1.68 -17.36
N ILE A 172 8.56 -0.73 -16.79
CA ILE A 172 8.50 -0.51 -15.34
C ILE A 172 7.20 -1.09 -14.81
N VAL A 173 7.30 -1.96 -13.82
CA VAL A 173 6.17 -2.61 -13.16
C VAL A 173 6.05 -2.06 -11.73
N PRO A 174 5.13 -1.11 -11.47
CA PRO A 174 4.80 -0.66 -10.12
C PRO A 174 4.26 -1.82 -9.28
N GLN A 175 4.77 -1.96 -8.06
CA GLN A 175 4.43 -3.08 -7.17
C GLN A 175 3.43 -2.65 -6.09
N ILE A 176 3.92 -1.82 -5.17
CA ILE A 176 3.18 -1.42 -3.97
C ILE A 176 3.47 0.04 -3.67
N TRP A 177 2.41 0.80 -3.45
CA TRP A 177 2.43 2.11 -2.83
C TRP A 177 1.98 2.01 -1.37
N LYS A 178 2.72 2.62 -0.45
CA LYS A 178 2.35 2.68 0.98
C LYS A 178 2.29 4.12 1.46
N HIS A 179 1.39 4.37 2.40
CA HIS A 179 1.24 5.65 3.06
C HIS A 179 1.33 5.48 4.58
N TYR A 180 2.31 6.13 5.19
CA TYR A 180 2.53 6.19 6.63
C TYR A 180 2.29 7.59 7.17
N LYS A 181 1.99 7.67 8.46
CA LYS A 181 1.97 8.91 9.23
C LYS A 181 2.90 8.82 10.43
N ILE A 182 3.73 9.83 10.64
CA ILE A 182 4.48 9.97 11.89
C ILE A 182 3.50 10.27 13.03
N ASP A 183 3.45 9.37 14.02
CA ASP A 183 2.70 9.55 15.26
C ASP A 183 3.67 9.96 16.37
N GLU A 184 3.80 11.26 16.59
CA GLU A 184 4.69 11.83 17.61
C GLU A 184 4.34 11.37 19.04
N LYS A 185 3.07 11.03 19.30
CA LYS A 185 2.62 10.62 20.64
C LYS A 185 2.93 9.16 20.92
N LYS A 186 2.70 8.28 19.93
CA LYS A 186 2.99 6.84 20.05
C LYS A 186 4.42 6.49 19.66
N LEU A 187 5.18 7.46 19.15
CA LEU A 187 6.56 7.30 18.67
C LEU A 187 6.68 6.17 17.64
N LYS A 188 5.80 6.21 16.61
CA LYS A 188 5.79 5.22 15.53
C LYS A 188 5.40 5.80 14.17
N PHE A 189 5.75 5.09 13.10
CA PHE A 189 5.24 5.28 11.75
C PHE A 189 3.95 4.46 11.58
N ASN A 190 2.80 5.12 11.70
CA ASN A 190 1.52 4.47 11.48
C ASN A 190 1.31 4.20 9.98
N LEU A 191 1.36 2.94 9.57
CA LEU A 191 0.92 2.54 8.23
C LEU A 191 -0.61 2.76 8.12
N LEU A 192 -1.02 3.59 7.17
CA LEU A 192 -2.41 3.98 6.96
C LEU A 192 -3.00 3.28 5.74
N GLN A 193 -2.24 3.16 4.65
CA GLN A 193 -2.73 2.60 3.40
C GLN A 193 -1.65 1.78 2.69
N ILE A 194 -2.09 0.72 2.00
CA ILE A 194 -1.27 -0.09 1.10
C ILE A 194 -2.08 -0.31 -0.17
N TYR A 195 -1.60 0.21 -1.29
CA TYR A 195 -2.18 0.00 -2.60
C TYR A 195 -1.18 -0.75 -3.47
N GLY A 196 -1.50 -2.01 -3.78
CA GLY A 196 -0.81 -2.79 -4.80
C GLY A 196 -1.52 -2.67 -6.15
N ARG A 197 -1.08 -3.49 -7.10
CA ARG A 197 -1.69 -3.62 -8.44
C ARG A 197 -3.20 -3.84 -8.39
N ARG A 198 -3.62 -4.84 -7.61
CA ARG A 198 -5.03 -5.26 -7.46
C ARG A 198 -5.57 -5.09 -6.05
N ILE A 199 -4.73 -4.69 -5.10
CA ILE A 199 -5.05 -4.80 -3.67
C ILE A 199 -5.13 -3.41 -3.09
N GLN A 200 -6.18 -3.13 -2.33
CA GLN A 200 -6.37 -1.85 -1.67
C GLN A 200 -6.68 -2.06 -0.20
N ILE A 201 -5.79 -1.54 0.64
CA ILE A 201 -5.92 -1.56 2.10
C ILE A 201 -5.95 -0.14 2.61
N SER A 202 -6.96 0.20 3.40
CA SER A 202 -6.98 1.41 4.22
C SER A 202 -7.31 1.02 5.65
N TYR A 203 -6.34 1.19 6.54
CA TYR A 203 -6.50 0.85 7.95
C TYR A 203 -7.49 1.80 8.64
N PRO A 204 -8.27 1.30 9.62
CA PRO A 204 -8.20 -0.05 10.16
C PRO A 204 -9.15 -1.07 9.51
N ASP A 205 -10.01 -0.67 8.57
CA ASP A 205 -11.26 -1.38 8.30
C ASP A 205 -11.69 -1.45 6.83
N HIS A 206 -10.74 -1.31 5.90
CA HIS A 206 -11.01 -1.46 4.49
C HIS A 206 -9.97 -2.35 3.81
N PHE A 207 -10.44 -3.49 3.27
CA PHE A 207 -9.70 -4.41 2.42
C PHE A 207 -10.53 -4.69 1.17
N SER A 208 -9.98 -4.41 0.00
CA SER A 208 -10.60 -4.75 -1.27
C SER A 208 -9.60 -5.25 -2.30
N VAL A 209 -10.13 -6.03 -3.23
CA VAL A 209 -9.39 -6.62 -4.34
C VAL A 209 -10.11 -6.27 -5.63
N VAL A 210 -9.33 -5.78 -6.59
CA VAL A 210 -9.77 -5.42 -7.94
C VAL A 210 -9.67 -6.69 -8.77
N PRO A 211 -10.78 -7.19 -9.32
CA PRO A 211 -10.75 -8.37 -10.17
C PRO A 211 -9.79 -8.20 -11.34
N ASN A 212 -9.03 -9.24 -11.65
CA ASN A 212 -8.24 -9.27 -12.87
C ASN A 212 -9.20 -9.47 -14.07
N PRO A 213 -9.27 -8.53 -15.03
CA PRO A 213 -10.19 -8.63 -16.16
C PRO A 213 -9.84 -9.78 -17.11
N TYR A 214 -8.63 -10.33 -17.03
CA TYR A 214 -8.17 -11.46 -17.84
C TYR A 214 -8.38 -12.82 -17.13
N ASP A 215 -8.74 -12.82 -15.85
CA ASP A 215 -9.07 -14.06 -15.13
C ASP A 215 -10.52 -14.44 -15.41
N ILE A 216 -10.72 -15.59 -16.04
CA ILE A 216 -12.04 -16.21 -16.18
C ILE A 216 -12.13 -17.31 -15.11
N ILE A 217 -13.02 -17.12 -14.13
CA ILE A 217 -13.21 -18.08 -13.05
C ILE A 217 -14.37 -19.02 -13.41
N ASP A 218 -14.07 -20.30 -13.59
CA ASP A 218 -15.10 -21.34 -13.72
C ASP A 218 -15.41 -21.96 -12.35
N TYR A 219 -16.43 -21.42 -11.69
CA TYR A 219 -16.91 -21.91 -10.40
C TYR A 219 -17.50 -23.33 -10.42
N ASN A 220 -17.70 -23.93 -11.60
CA ASN A 220 -18.20 -25.30 -11.73
C ASN A 220 -17.10 -26.32 -12.05
N SER A 221 -15.86 -25.87 -12.24
CA SER A 221 -14.73 -26.76 -12.47
C SER A 221 -14.49 -27.66 -11.24
N SER A 222 -14.07 -28.90 -11.49
CA SER A 222 -13.76 -29.84 -10.40
C SER A 222 -12.64 -29.32 -9.50
N GLU A 223 -11.64 -28.67 -10.10
CA GLU A 223 -10.51 -28.02 -9.41
C GLU A 223 -10.99 -26.94 -8.44
N PHE A 224 -11.86 -26.03 -8.89
CA PHE A 224 -12.41 -24.99 -8.01
C PHE A 224 -13.24 -25.61 -6.87
N LEU A 225 -14.06 -26.62 -7.16
CA LEU A 225 -14.86 -27.30 -6.14
C LEU A 225 -14.00 -28.05 -5.11
N GLU A 226 -12.86 -28.60 -5.52
CA GLU A 226 -11.87 -29.19 -4.62
C GLU A 226 -11.25 -28.11 -3.71
N CYS A 227 -10.91 -26.95 -4.29
CA CYS A 227 -10.42 -25.80 -3.54
C CYS A 227 -11.40 -25.25 -2.50
N LEU A 228 -12.71 -25.36 -2.71
CA LEU A 228 -13.70 -25.00 -1.68
C LEU A 228 -13.65 -25.93 -0.45
N ASN A 229 -13.19 -27.17 -0.63
CA ASN A 229 -13.04 -28.15 0.45
C ASN A 229 -11.70 -28.01 1.19
N ASN A 230 -10.63 -27.65 0.47
CA ASN A 230 -9.28 -27.42 1.02
C ASN A 230 -8.71 -26.06 0.58
N GLU A 231 -9.17 -24.98 1.22
CA GLU A 231 -8.81 -23.61 0.82
C GLU A 231 -7.36 -23.21 1.15
N THR A 232 -6.66 -24.05 1.92
CA THR A 232 -5.25 -23.86 2.29
C THR A 232 -4.29 -24.60 1.39
N ASP A 233 -4.80 -25.31 0.38
CA ASP A 233 -3.95 -25.95 -0.62
C ASP A 233 -3.15 -24.89 -1.39
N GLU A 234 -1.87 -25.15 -1.63
CA GLU A 234 -0.98 -24.22 -2.33
C GLU A 234 -1.34 -24.10 -3.81
N GLU A 235 -2.01 -25.11 -4.39
CA GLU A 235 -2.51 -25.08 -5.77
C GLU A 235 -3.78 -24.21 -5.91
N CYS A 236 -4.44 -23.88 -4.81
CA CYS A 236 -5.70 -23.14 -4.83
C CYS A 236 -5.51 -21.63 -4.94
N ASN A 237 -6.21 -21.04 -5.91
CA ASN A 237 -6.27 -19.59 -6.02
C ASN A 237 -7.19 -18.99 -4.93
N THR A 238 -6.59 -18.56 -3.82
CA THR A 238 -7.32 -18.00 -2.67
C THR A 238 -8.12 -16.74 -3.02
N GLU A 239 -7.67 -15.96 -4.00
CA GLU A 239 -8.40 -14.77 -4.47
C GLU A 239 -9.73 -15.16 -5.15
N HIS A 240 -9.74 -16.24 -5.94
CA HIS A 240 -10.96 -16.76 -6.57
C HIS A 240 -11.96 -17.26 -5.51
N ILE A 241 -11.47 -17.96 -4.48
CA ILE A 241 -12.30 -18.43 -3.36
C ILE A 241 -12.88 -17.22 -2.58
N TYR A 242 -12.07 -16.18 -2.35
CA TYR A 242 -12.55 -14.94 -1.75
C TYR A 242 -13.67 -14.28 -2.56
N PHE A 243 -13.51 -14.15 -3.88
CA PHE A 243 -14.56 -13.59 -4.74
C PHE A 243 -15.83 -14.42 -4.72
N TYR A 244 -15.73 -15.75 -4.76
CA TYR A 244 -16.86 -16.65 -4.67
C TYR A 244 -17.70 -16.40 -3.40
N TYR A 245 -17.07 -16.38 -2.22
CA TYR A 245 -17.79 -16.13 -0.97
C TYR A 245 -18.28 -14.70 -0.84
N LEU A 246 -17.54 -13.71 -1.35
CA LEU A 246 -17.98 -12.32 -1.37
C LEU A 246 -19.25 -12.14 -2.21
N ASP A 247 -19.30 -12.75 -3.38
CA ASP A 247 -20.48 -12.73 -4.26
C ASP A 247 -21.65 -13.49 -3.65
N LEU A 248 -21.42 -14.64 -3.01
CA LEU A 248 -22.46 -15.36 -2.30
C LEU A 248 -23.05 -14.53 -1.16
N LEU A 249 -22.22 -13.86 -0.35
CA LEU A 249 -22.70 -12.95 0.69
C LEU A 249 -23.49 -11.78 0.10
N LYS A 250 -23.02 -11.19 -1.01
CA LYS A 250 -23.72 -10.10 -1.73
C LYS A 250 -25.11 -10.55 -2.20
N GLN A 251 -25.25 -11.75 -2.74
CA GLN A 251 -26.54 -12.32 -3.12
C GLN A 251 -27.48 -12.48 -1.90
N LYS A 252 -27.00 -13.11 -0.82
CA LYS A 252 -27.81 -13.38 0.39
C LYS A 252 -28.25 -12.08 1.08
N THR A 253 -27.34 -11.12 1.24
CA THR A 253 -27.66 -9.81 1.83
C THR A 253 -28.65 -9.03 0.97
N THR A 254 -28.54 -9.09 -0.36
CA THR A 254 -29.53 -8.49 -1.28
C THR A 254 -30.92 -9.09 -1.07
N LEU A 255 -31.03 -10.42 -0.91
CA LEU A 255 -32.29 -11.10 -0.63
C LEU A 255 -32.88 -10.67 0.72
N LEU A 256 -32.06 -10.58 1.77
CA LEU A 256 -32.50 -10.12 3.08
C LEU A 256 -33.05 -8.69 3.05
N VAL A 257 -32.38 -7.79 2.32
CA VAL A 257 -32.86 -6.40 2.13
C VAL A 257 -34.19 -6.38 1.38
N LYS A 258 -34.33 -7.18 0.31
CA LYS A 258 -35.60 -7.30 -0.44
C LYS A 258 -36.76 -7.78 0.44
N LYS A 259 -36.49 -8.72 1.36
CA LYS A 259 -37.47 -9.22 2.34
C LYS A 259 -37.71 -8.28 3.53
N LYS A 260 -37.06 -7.11 3.60
CA LYS A 260 -37.07 -6.18 4.75
C LYS A 260 -36.52 -6.79 6.06
N ASN A 261 -35.75 -7.86 5.94
CA ASN A 261 -35.10 -8.53 7.08
C ASN A 261 -33.72 -7.92 7.42
N ALA A 262 -33.27 -6.92 6.67
CA ALA A 262 -32.00 -6.23 6.88
C ALA A 262 -32.00 -4.80 6.28
N PRO A 263 -31.20 -3.85 6.82
CA PRO A 263 -31.11 -2.50 6.28
C PRO A 263 -30.36 -2.46 4.93
N LYS A 264 -30.64 -1.46 4.10
CA LYS A 264 -30.05 -1.33 2.74
C LYS A 264 -28.52 -1.32 2.70
N ASN A 265 -27.87 -0.89 3.78
CA ASN A 265 -26.41 -0.80 3.91
C ASN A 265 -25.79 -2.03 4.61
N SER A 266 -26.49 -3.17 4.68
CA SER A 266 -26.02 -4.36 5.40
C SER A 266 -24.66 -4.87 4.89
N LEU A 267 -24.49 -5.02 3.58
CA LEU A 267 -23.25 -5.56 3.01
C LEU A 267 -22.03 -4.66 3.33
N PRO A 268 -22.06 -3.33 3.10
CA PRO A 268 -20.97 -2.44 3.52
C PRO A 268 -20.62 -2.52 5.01
N LEU A 269 -21.63 -2.62 5.89
CA LEU A 269 -21.42 -2.72 7.34
C LEU A 269 -20.77 -4.05 7.74
N ILE A 270 -21.23 -5.16 7.14
CA ILE A 270 -20.66 -6.48 7.37
C ILE A 270 -19.21 -6.52 6.88
N LYS A 271 -18.94 -6.06 5.64
CA LYS A 271 -17.59 -6.04 5.08
C LYS A 271 -16.65 -5.22 5.97
N LYS A 272 -17.01 -3.99 6.32
CA LYS A 272 -16.21 -3.14 7.22
C LYS A 272 -15.87 -3.82 8.56
N LYS A 273 -16.78 -4.62 9.12
CA LYS A 273 -16.55 -5.40 10.35
C LYS A 273 -15.55 -6.55 10.11
N ILE A 274 -15.71 -7.28 9.01
CA ILE A 274 -14.79 -8.37 8.61
C ILE A 274 -13.39 -7.81 8.38
N ASP A 275 -13.27 -6.76 7.54
CA ASP A 275 -12.00 -6.11 7.19
C ASP A 275 -11.26 -5.67 8.45
N LYS A 276 -11.98 -5.00 9.37
CA LYS A 276 -11.40 -4.56 10.64
C LYS A 276 -10.83 -5.71 11.46
N LEU A 277 -11.57 -6.82 11.52
CA LEU A 277 -11.14 -8.01 12.26
C LEU A 277 -9.89 -8.61 11.62
N CYS A 278 -9.91 -8.80 10.30
CA CYS A 278 -8.84 -9.46 9.57
C CYS A 278 -7.56 -8.62 9.47
N LEU A 279 -7.68 -7.30 9.27
CA LEU A 279 -6.53 -6.39 9.29
C LEU A 279 -5.93 -6.22 10.68
N SER A 280 -6.71 -6.41 11.76
CA SER A 280 -6.17 -6.33 13.13
C SER A 280 -5.37 -7.57 13.56
N LYS A 281 -5.65 -8.73 12.96
CA LYS A 281 -5.00 -10.02 13.27
C LYS A 281 -3.71 -10.24 12.49
N ASN A 282 -3.62 -9.64 11.30
CA ASN A 282 -2.53 -9.85 10.37
C ASN A 282 -1.64 -8.59 10.33
N SER A 283 -0.44 -8.72 10.87
CA SER A 283 0.59 -7.68 10.75
C SER A 283 1.15 -7.68 9.33
N LEU A 284 1.04 -6.56 8.63
CA LEU A 284 1.63 -6.38 7.29
C LEU A 284 3.06 -5.82 7.33
N LEU A 285 3.70 -5.88 8.50
CA LEU A 285 5.05 -5.33 8.71
C LEU A 285 6.12 -6.08 7.89
N ASP A 286 5.92 -7.38 7.63
CA ASP A 286 6.89 -8.19 6.87
C ASP A 286 6.92 -7.84 5.36
N LEU A 287 5.91 -7.10 4.86
CA LEU A 287 5.93 -6.55 3.50
C LEU A 287 6.94 -5.40 3.32
N ASP A 288 7.64 -4.96 4.37
CA ASP A 288 8.55 -3.81 4.26
C ASP A 288 9.90 -4.16 3.65
N ASP A 289 10.32 -5.42 3.72
CA ASP A 289 11.62 -5.87 3.20
C ASP A 289 11.54 -6.64 1.87
N ASP A 290 10.37 -7.19 1.51
CA ASP A 290 10.22 -7.97 0.27
C ASP A 290 9.62 -7.14 -0.87
N ILE A 291 10.44 -6.77 -1.86
CA ILE A 291 9.96 -6.09 -3.08
C ILE A 291 9.25 -7.07 -4.03
N TYR A 292 9.33 -8.38 -3.79
CA TYR A 292 8.59 -9.41 -4.53
C TYR A 292 7.22 -9.72 -3.96
N SER A 293 6.78 -9.04 -2.89
CA SER A 293 5.45 -9.35 -2.36
C SER A 293 4.38 -8.67 -3.22
N TYR A 294 3.98 -9.35 -4.30
CA TYR A 294 2.93 -8.92 -5.22
C TYR A 294 1.51 -8.95 -4.59
N TYR A 295 1.37 -9.65 -3.47
CA TYR A 295 0.10 -10.03 -2.88
C TYR A 295 0.10 -9.70 -1.39
N PRO A 296 -1.04 -9.27 -0.81
CA PRO A 296 -1.16 -9.26 0.63
C PRO A 296 -0.93 -10.68 1.13
N PRO A 297 -0.47 -10.84 2.38
CA PRO A 297 -0.29 -12.14 2.99
C PRO A 297 -1.58 -12.95 2.85
N ILE A 298 -1.43 -14.21 2.44
CA ILE A 298 -2.52 -15.15 2.21
C ILE A 298 -3.45 -15.26 3.43
N GLU A 299 -2.91 -14.99 4.62
CA GLU A 299 -3.59 -14.94 5.91
C GLU A 299 -4.72 -13.90 5.96
N ILE A 300 -4.63 -12.79 5.20
CA ILE A 300 -5.74 -11.84 5.08
C ILE A 300 -6.89 -12.50 4.31
N PHE A 301 -6.60 -13.10 3.17
CA PHE A 301 -7.62 -13.78 2.36
C PHE A 301 -8.28 -14.93 3.12
N LEU A 302 -7.49 -15.78 3.79
CA LEU A 302 -8.01 -16.88 4.60
C LEU A 302 -8.90 -16.38 5.75
N CYS A 303 -8.52 -15.28 6.40
CA CYS A 303 -9.36 -14.64 7.41
C CYS A 303 -10.68 -14.14 6.82
N GLU A 304 -10.63 -13.41 5.70
CA GLU A 304 -11.80 -12.88 5.01
C GLU A 304 -12.76 -14.00 4.62
N ILE A 305 -12.26 -15.06 3.97
CA ILE A 305 -13.04 -16.25 3.57
C ILE A 305 -13.74 -16.88 4.78
N LYS A 306 -13.02 -17.08 5.88
CA LYS A 306 -13.58 -17.66 7.12
C LYS A 306 -14.74 -16.83 7.66
N GLU A 307 -14.59 -15.51 7.72
CA GLU A 307 -15.61 -14.62 8.27
C GLU A 307 -16.78 -14.42 7.30
N LEU A 308 -16.53 -14.39 5.98
CA LEU A 308 -17.57 -14.40 4.95
C LEU A 308 -18.46 -15.65 5.07
N LYS A 309 -17.86 -16.84 5.22
CA LYS A 309 -18.60 -18.09 5.48
C LYS A 309 -19.52 -18.01 6.70
N GLN A 310 -19.05 -17.39 7.78
CA GLN A 310 -19.86 -17.23 9.00
C GLN A 310 -21.06 -16.30 8.75
N GLU A 311 -20.83 -15.15 8.12
CA GLU A 311 -21.90 -14.18 7.82
C GLU A 311 -22.91 -14.74 6.79
N ILE A 312 -22.46 -15.58 5.84
CA ILE A 312 -23.35 -16.32 4.92
C ILE A 312 -24.26 -17.27 5.70
N LYS A 313 -23.71 -18.10 6.61
CA LYS A 313 -24.52 -19.00 7.46
C LYS A 313 -25.57 -18.23 8.26
N GLN A 314 -25.19 -17.08 8.82
CA GLN A 314 -26.12 -16.21 9.55
C GLN A 314 -27.20 -15.62 8.64
N ALA A 315 -26.83 -15.22 7.41
CA ALA A 315 -27.79 -14.72 6.44
C ALA A 315 -28.80 -15.81 6.02
N GLU A 316 -28.35 -17.05 5.86
CA GLU A 316 -29.21 -18.20 5.54
C GLU A 316 -30.21 -18.51 6.65
N ILE A 317 -29.77 -18.52 7.91
CA ILE A 317 -30.66 -18.68 9.07
C ILE A 317 -31.73 -17.58 9.09
N LYS A 318 -31.38 -16.34 8.76
CA LYS A 318 -32.33 -15.21 8.70
C LYS A 318 -33.27 -15.28 7.49
N LEU A 319 -32.85 -15.91 6.39
CA LEU A 319 -33.66 -16.06 5.18
C LEU A 319 -34.70 -17.19 5.28
N ALA A 320 -34.43 -18.17 6.15
CA ALA A 320 -35.31 -19.29 6.46
C ALA A 320 -36.41 -18.95 7.49
N LYS A 321 -36.33 -17.77 8.12
CA LYS A 321 -37.38 -17.19 8.98
C LYS A 321 -38.33 -16.34 8.16
#